data_AF-A0A946MQ47-F1
#
_entry.id   AF-A0A946MQ47-F1
#
_cell.length_a   1.000
_cell.length_b   1.000
_cell.length_c   1.000
_cell.angle_alpha   90.00
_cell.angle_beta   90.00
_cell.angle_gamma   90.00
#
_symmetry.space_group_name_H-M   'P 1'
#
loop_
_entity.id
_entity.type
_entity.pdbx_description
1 polymer ?
#
loop_
_entity_poly.entity_id
_entity_poly.type
_entity_poly.pdbx_seq_one_letter_code
_entity_poly.pdbx_strand_id
1 'polypeptide(L)' 'MVDLATLQGSICLTFNNTSLLEQALIHRSYLNENPDNLLPSNERLEFLGDALIGFAV' A
#
# COMPACT_ATOMS: atom_id res chain seq x y z
N MET A 1 -9.17 5.04 11.59
CA MET A 1 -7.97 5.39 10.80
C MET A 1 -6.93 4.32 11.06
N VAL A 2 -6.40 3.69 10.01
CA VAL A 2 -5.34 2.68 10.16
C VAL A 2 -4.12 3.37 10.75
N ASP A 3 -3.59 2.84 11.84
CA ASP A 3 -2.40 3.40 12.48
C ASP A 3 -1.14 2.90 11.75
N LEU A 4 -0.69 3.71 10.78
CA LEU A 4 0.51 3.43 10.00
C LEU A 4 1.77 3.41 10.85
N ALA A 5 1.82 4.14 11.97
CA ALA A 5 2.99 4.14 12.86
C ALA A 5 3.14 2.79 13.57
N THR A 6 2.03 2.22 14.06
CA THR A 6 2.02 0.88 14.66
C THR A 6 2.42 -0.20 13.64
N LEU A 7 1.94 -0.10 12.40
CA LEU A 7 2.31 -1.06 11.35
C LEU A 7 3.82 -1.00 11.05
N GLN A 8 4.37 0.19 10.82
CA GLN A 8 5.80 0.38 10.56
C GLN A 8 6.69 -0.13 11.70
N GLY A 9 6.28 0.09 12.95
CA GLY A 9 6.95 -0.47 14.12
C GLY A 9 6.92 -2.00 14.14
N SER A 10 5.81 -2.61 13.72
CA SER A 10 5.64 -4.07 13.71
C SER A 10 6.46 -4.77 12.63
N ILE A 11 6.63 -4.14 11.45
CA ILE A 11 7.44 -4.66 10.34
C ILE A 11 8.90 -4.18 10.39
N CYS A 12 9.28 -3.38 11.39
CA CYS A 12 10.60 -2.76 11.53
C CYS A 12 11.08 -2.01 10.27
N LEU A 13 10.15 -1.38 9.53
CA LEU A 13 10.44 -0.63 8.31
C LEU A 13 9.81 0.76 8.38
N THR A 14 10.63 1.78 8.15
CA THR A 14 10.20 3.17 8.11
C THR A 14 10.08 3.63 6.65
N PHE A 15 8.91 4.14 6.27
CA PHE A 15 8.68 4.68 4.94
C PHE A 15 9.01 6.18 4.91
N ASN A 16 9.85 6.59 3.96
CA ASN A 16 10.11 8.01 3.70
C ASN A 16 8.87 8.74 3.18
N ASN A 17 8.01 8.02 2.45
CA ASN A 17 6.75 8.53 1.95
C ASN A 17 5.61 7.62 2.44
N THR A 18 4.93 8.06 3.50
CA THR A 18 3.82 7.32 4.12
C THR A 18 2.61 7.17 3.19
N SER A 19 2.45 8.02 2.18
CA SER A 19 1.39 7.89 1.18
C SER A 19 1.53 6.61 0.35
N LEU A 20 2.76 6.12 0.12
CA LEU A 20 2.97 4.84 -0.57
C LEU A 20 2.52 3.66 0.30
N LEU A 21 2.79 3.71 1.60
CA LEU A 21 2.32 2.70 2.54
C LEU A 21 0.79 2.71 2.65
N GLU A 22 0.19 3.90 2.72
CA GLU A 22 -1.26 4.06 2.73
C GLU A 22 -1.89 3.50 1.44
N GLN A 23 -1.34 3.87 0.28
CA GLN A 23 -1.79 3.34 -1.01
C GLN A 23 -1.67 1.81 -1.08
N ALA A 24 -0.58 1.23 -0.58
CA ALA A 24 -0.37 -0.22 -0.58
C ALA A 24 -1.47 -0.99 0.20
N LEU A 25 -2.12 -0.33 1.16
CA LEU A 25 -3.20 -0.89 1.97
C LEU A 25 -4.60 -0.65 1.37
N ILE A 26 -4.72 0.14 0.29
CA ILE A 26 -5.99 0.44 -0.35
C ILE A 26 -6.29 -0.61 -1.42
N HIS A 27 -7.20 -1.52 -1.11
CA HIS A 27 -7.72 -2.47 -2.11
C HIS A 27 -8.79 -1.82 -2.99
N ARG A 28 -8.94 -2.28 -4.23
CA ARG A 28 -9.93 -1.75 -5.18
C ARG A 28 -11.38 -1.83 -4.68
N SER A 29 -11.72 -2.86 -3.88
CA SER A 29 -13.06 -2.97 -3.29
C SER A 29 -13.36 -1.81 -2.33
N TYR A 30 -12.35 -1.34 -1.60
CA TYR A 30 -12.51 -0.20 -0.70
C TYR A 30 -12.81 1.10 -1.47
N LEU A 31 -12.17 1.30 -2.63
CA LEU A 31 -12.46 2.45 -3.50
C LEU A 31 -13.85 2.40 -4.10
N ASN A 32 -14.34 1.21 -4.46
CA ASN A 32 -15.70 1.06 -4.96
C ASN A 32 -16.76 1.46 -3.90
N GLU A 33 -16.44 1.30 -2.62
CA GLU A 33 -17.31 1.68 -1.50
C GLU A 33 -17.08 3.13 -1.04
N ASN A 34 -15.92 3.72 -1.35
CA ASN A 34 -15.50 5.05 -0.89
C ASN A 34 -14.96 5.88 -2.07
N PRO A 35 -15.83 6.37 -2.96
CA PRO A 35 -15.44 7.05 -4.20
C PRO A 35 -14.74 8.41 -3.97
N ASP A 36 -14.90 9.02 -2.79
CA ASP A 36 -14.27 10.29 -2.44
C ASP A 36 -12.79 10.15 -2.02
N ASN A 37 -12.26 8.93 -1.99
CA ASN A 37 -10.87 8.70 -1.64
C ASN A 37 -9.93 9.24 -2.74
N LEU A 38 -8.96 10.05 -2.34
CA LEU A 38 -8.00 10.70 -3.25
C LEU A 38 -6.86 9.77 -3.67
N LEU A 39 -6.60 8.69 -2.92
CA LEU A 39 -5.53 7.75 -3.20
C LEU A 39 -6.00 6.61 -4.11
N PRO A 40 -5.17 6.18 -5.08
CA PRO A 40 -5.50 5.07 -5.97
C PRO A 40 -5.35 3.70 -5.28
N SER A 41 -5.79 2.63 -5.94
CA SER A 41 -5.65 1.27 -5.44
C SER A 41 -4.18 0.82 -5.40
N ASN A 42 -3.93 -0.25 -4.65
CA ASN A 42 -2.64 -0.91 -4.58
C ASN A 42 -2.29 -1.76 -5.82
N GLU A 43 -3.20 -1.94 -6.78
CA GLU A 43 -3.02 -2.85 -7.94
C GLU A 43 -1.73 -2.56 -8.74
N ARG A 44 -1.35 -1.29 -8.88
CA ARG A 44 -0.09 -0.91 -9.56
C ARG A 44 1.16 -1.27 -8.74
N LEU A 45 1.08 -1.17 -7.42
CA LEU A 45 2.17 -1.53 -6.51
C LEU A 45 2.31 -3.05 -6.43
N GLU A 46 1.19 -3.78 -6.41
CA GLU A 46 1.14 -5.24 -6.48
C GLU A 46 1.83 -5.75 -7.75
N PHE A 47 1.44 -5.23 -8.91
CA PHE A 47 2.07 -5.59 -10.19
C PHE A 47 3.59 -5.35 -10.19
N LEU A 48 4.05 -4.22 -9.64
CA LEU A 48 5.48 -3.93 -9.52
C LEU A 48 6.18 -4.90 -8.55
N GLY A 49 5.53 -5.20 -7.43
CA GLY A 49 6.02 -6.14 -6.42
C GLY A 49 6.23 -7.53 -7.00
N ASP A 50 5.25 -8.04 -7.75
CA ASP A 50 5.34 -9.34 -8.41
C ASP A 50 6.49 -9.41 -9.41
N ALA A 51 6.68 -8.35 -10.21
CA ALA A 51 7.80 -8.27 -11.16
C ALA A 51 9.17 -8.28 -10.45
N LEU A 52 9.28 -7.59 -9.31
CA LEU A 52 10.52 -7.57 -8.52
C LEU A 52 10.78 -8.90 -7.82
N ILE A 53 9.75 -9.53 -7.25
CA ILE A 53 9.88 -10.85 -6.64
C ILE A 53 10.33 -11.83 -7.71
N GLY A 54 9.64 -11.91 -8.85
CA GLY A 54 9.99 -12.81 -9.96
C GLY A 54 11.35 -12.53 -10.61
N PHE A 55 11.92 -11.34 -10.43
CA PHE A 55 13.30 -11.05 -10.83
C PHE A 55 14.34 -11.52 -9.80
N ALA A 56 14.00 -11.44 -8.51
CA ALA A 56 14.92 -11.73 -7.41
C ALA A 56 15.03 -13.23 -7.06
N VAL A 57 13.97 -14.01 -7.33
CA VAL A 57 13.96 -15.48 -7.19
C VAL A 57 14.30 -16.20 -8.48
#